data_AF-A0A7L1BE52-F1
#
_entry.id   AF-A0A7L1BE52-F1
#
_cell.length_a   1.000
_cell.length_b   1.000
_cell.length_c   1.000
_cell.angle_alpha   90.00
_cell.angle_beta   90.00
_cell.angle_gamma   90.00
#
_symmetry.space_group_name_H-M   'P 1'
#
loop_
_entity.id
_entity.type
_entity.pdbx_description
1 polymer ?
#
loop_
_entity_poly.entity_id
_entity_poly.type
_entity_poly.pdbx_seq_one_letter_code
_entity_poly.pdbx_strand_id
1 'polypeptide(L)'
;RNGMIGNIYSMGLALQALETSSEFYAPRKWDRAQALSVVYNHDYKLPMAMAQVLPPLVGKSYLDAGHLPCCASSGSSGSPWPSRSWRTTRPLITVQFSITNTLKNYFHYSTSVRVPDNSTLLQVMEVARNEKPDIFCFKTEHTDWGPFVTSIHGLAGNKTERTYWQFFSCWSPLQEG
;
A
#
# COMPACT_ATOMS: atom_id res chain seq x y z
N ARG A 1 -7.27 -17.81 14.48
CA ARG A 1 -6.98 -16.86 13.38
C ARG A 1 -7.32 -15.47 13.91
N ASN A 2 -6.48 -14.48 13.65
CA ASN A 2 -6.52 -13.13 14.22
C ASN A 2 -7.61 -12.21 13.62
N GLY A 3 -8.65 -12.75 12.98
CA GLY A 3 -9.68 -11.96 12.29
C GLY A 3 -9.31 -11.43 10.89
N MET A 4 -8.06 -11.58 10.44
CA MET A 4 -7.61 -11.06 9.14
C MET A 4 -7.99 -11.97 7.96
N ILE A 5 -8.43 -11.36 6.86
CA ILE A 5 -8.76 -11.99 5.58
C ILE A 5 -7.88 -11.33 4.51
N GLY A 6 -6.91 -12.08 3.98
CA GLY A 6 -5.85 -11.52 3.14
C GLY A 6 -4.85 -10.73 3.99
N ASN A 7 -4.74 -9.42 3.76
CA ASN A 7 -3.91 -8.48 4.53
C ASN A 7 -4.74 -7.28 5.01
N ILE A 8 -4.11 -6.35 5.74
CA ILE A 8 -4.80 -5.19 6.31
C ILE A 8 -5.43 -4.27 5.25
N TYR A 9 -4.85 -4.21 4.04
CA TYR A 9 -5.31 -3.40 2.92
C TYR A 9 -6.45 -4.06 2.12
N SER A 10 -6.62 -5.38 2.21
CA SER A 10 -7.77 -6.09 1.61
C SER A 10 -8.98 -6.20 2.54
N MET A 11 -8.78 -5.98 3.86
CA MET A 11 -9.83 -6.17 4.86
C MET A 11 -11.09 -5.34 4.61
N GLY A 12 -10.95 -4.08 4.20
CA GLY A 12 -12.09 -3.20 3.95
C GLY A 12 -13.06 -3.75 2.91
N LEU A 13 -12.52 -4.31 1.82
CA LEU A 13 -13.33 -4.95 0.77
C LEU A 13 -13.86 -6.33 1.22
N ALA A 14 -13.04 -7.11 1.93
CA ALA A 14 -13.45 -8.42 2.44
C ALA A 14 -14.61 -8.32 3.44
N LEU A 15 -14.58 -7.32 4.33
CA LEU A 15 -15.66 -7.02 5.27
C LEU A 15 -16.97 -6.74 4.54
N GLN A 16 -16.94 -5.84 3.54
CA GLN A 16 -18.12 -5.52 2.74
C GLN A 16 -18.68 -6.77 2.05
N ALA A 17 -17.83 -7.55 1.39
CA ALA A 17 -18.25 -8.74 0.66
C ALA A 17 -18.92 -9.78 1.58
N LEU A 18 -18.34 -10.04 2.76
CA LEU A 18 -18.88 -11.01 3.71
C LEU A 18 -20.15 -10.51 4.42
N GLU A 19 -20.27 -9.21 4.66
CA GLU A 19 -21.51 -8.65 5.20
C GLU A 19 -22.67 -8.80 4.21
N THR A 20 -22.41 -8.68 2.91
CA THR A 20 -23.44 -8.78 1.85
C THR A 20 -23.70 -10.21 1.37
N SER A 21 -22.95 -11.22 1.84
CA SER A 21 -23.03 -12.62 1.36
C SER A 21 -23.28 -13.63 2.47
N SER A 22 -24.01 -13.22 3.53
CA SER A 22 -24.26 -14.03 4.73
C SER A 22 -24.85 -15.41 4.48
N GLU A 23 -25.60 -15.56 3.39
CA GLU A 23 -26.23 -16.82 2.99
C GLU A 23 -25.24 -17.90 2.52
N PHE A 24 -24.03 -17.52 2.11
CA PHE A 24 -23.10 -18.44 1.41
C PHE A 24 -21.99 -19.04 2.28
N TYR A 25 -21.79 -18.57 3.51
CA TYR A 25 -20.73 -19.11 4.38
C TYR A 25 -21.26 -19.93 5.57
N ALA A 26 -22.58 -20.15 5.67
CA ALA A 26 -23.11 -21.15 6.59
C ALA A 26 -22.59 -22.56 6.22
N PRO A 27 -22.24 -23.43 7.20
CA PRO A 27 -22.38 -23.28 8.66
C PRO A 27 -21.18 -22.59 9.34
N ARG A 28 -20.16 -22.17 8.58
CA ARG A 28 -18.93 -21.60 9.11
C ARG A 28 -19.19 -20.18 9.61
N LYS A 29 -19.29 -20.02 10.93
CA LYS A 29 -19.44 -18.70 11.55
C LYS A 29 -18.18 -17.87 11.32
N TRP A 30 -18.35 -16.71 10.69
CA TRP A 30 -17.34 -15.68 10.60
C TRP A 30 -17.51 -14.70 11.77
N ASP A 31 -16.43 -14.45 12.51
CA ASP A 31 -16.42 -13.49 13.60
C ASP A 31 -16.22 -12.07 13.05
N ARG A 32 -17.35 -11.42 12.74
CA ARG A 32 -17.39 -10.04 12.26
C ARG A 32 -16.73 -9.07 13.23
N ALA A 33 -16.97 -9.21 14.53
CA ALA A 33 -16.44 -8.30 15.55
C ALA A 33 -14.92 -8.38 15.63
N GLN A 34 -14.37 -9.60 15.55
CA GLN A 34 -12.92 -9.81 15.48
C GLN A 34 -12.32 -9.17 14.22
N ALA A 35 -12.94 -9.34 13.06
CA ALA A 35 -12.46 -8.76 11.80
C ALA A 35 -12.53 -7.22 11.80
N LEU A 36 -13.60 -6.63 12.33
CA LEU A 36 -13.74 -5.18 12.51
C LEU A 36 -12.71 -4.60 13.47
N SER A 37 -12.38 -5.31 14.55
CA SER A 37 -11.34 -4.89 15.49
C SER A 37 -9.95 -4.79 14.84
N VAL A 38 -9.62 -5.68 13.89
CA VAL A 38 -8.34 -5.63 13.16
C VAL A 38 -8.20 -4.32 12.38
N VAL A 39 -9.24 -3.92 11.65
CA VAL A 39 -9.21 -2.69 10.85
C VAL A 39 -9.33 -1.43 11.70
N TYR A 40 -10.17 -1.46 12.74
CA TYR A 40 -10.36 -0.31 13.62
C TYR A 40 -9.06 0.10 14.33
N ASN A 41 -8.22 -0.87 14.70
CA ASN A 41 -6.98 -0.64 15.45
C ASN A 41 -5.77 -0.35 14.56
N HIS A 42 -5.92 -0.29 13.23
CA HIS A 42 -4.80 -0.02 12.33
C HIS A 42 -4.69 1.48 11.99
N ASP A 43 -3.47 2.00 11.98
CA ASP A 43 -3.18 3.40 11.65
C ASP A 43 -2.93 3.57 10.15
N TYR A 44 -4.00 3.88 9.41
CA TYR A 44 -3.93 4.07 7.97
C TYR A 44 -3.31 5.42 7.61
N LYS A 45 -2.20 5.39 6.86
CA LYS A 45 -1.57 6.61 6.30
C LYS A 45 -1.96 6.90 4.86
N LEU A 46 -2.41 5.89 4.12
CA LEU A 46 -2.77 6.00 2.71
C LEU A 46 -4.26 6.37 2.55
N PRO A 47 -4.61 7.50 1.91
CA PRO A 47 -6.00 7.92 1.73
C PRO A 47 -6.85 6.86 1.03
N MET A 48 -6.30 6.15 0.04
CA MET A 48 -7.02 5.08 -0.65
C MET A 48 -7.31 3.89 0.25
N ALA A 49 -6.39 3.51 1.15
CA ALA A 49 -6.64 2.47 2.13
C ALA A 49 -7.76 2.87 3.11
N MET A 50 -7.78 4.14 3.54
CA MET A 50 -8.87 4.69 4.35
C MET A 50 -10.21 4.64 3.60
N ALA A 51 -10.23 5.02 2.31
CA ALA A 51 -11.44 5.00 1.50
C ALA A 51 -12.05 3.60 1.37
N GLN A 52 -11.22 2.54 1.31
CA GLN A 52 -11.70 1.17 1.21
C GLN A 52 -12.22 0.59 2.54
N VAL A 53 -11.69 1.05 3.66
CA VAL A 53 -12.05 0.54 4.99
C VAL A 53 -13.15 1.35 5.67
N LEU A 54 -13.35 2.60 5.26
CA LEU A 54 -14.38 3.47 5.84
C LEU A 54 -15.80 2.91 5.70
N PRO A 55 -16.26 2.38 4.54
CA PRO A 55 -17.62 1.87 4.41
C PRO A 55 -17.98 0.82 5.48
N PRO A 56 -17.23 -0.30 5.65
CA PRO A 56 -17.60 -1.30 6.65
C PRO A 56 -17.48 -0.77 8.09
N LEU A 57 -16.58 0.19 8.37
CA LEU A 57 -16.47 0.84 9.68
C LEU A 57 -17.74 1.62 10.06
N VAL A 58 -18.46 2.15 9.07
CA VAL A 58 -19.75 2.84 9.28
C VAL A 58 -20.95 1.95 8.98
N GLY A 59 -20.75 0.63 8.88
CA GLY A 59 -21.80 -0.34 8.59
C GLY A 59 -22.41 -0.18 7.19
N LYS A 60 -21.58 0.16 6.21
CA LYS A 60 -21.94 0.36 4.80
C LYS A 60 -21.10 -0.49 3.86
N SER A 61 -21.64 -0.67 2.67
CA SER A 61 -20.98 -1.31 1.54
C SER A 61 -21.15 -0.47 0.28
N TYR A 62 -20.44 -0.84 -0.79
CA TYR A 62 -20.68 -0.22 -2.10
C TYR A 62 -22.10 -0.46 -2.66
N LEU A 63 -22.83 -1.47 -2.18
CA LEU A 63 -24.23 -1.66 -2.56
C LEU A 63 -25.15 -0.57 -2.00
N ASP A 64 -24.74 0.10 -0.91
CA ASP A 64 -25.48 1.23 -0.34
C ASP A 64 -25.33 2.53 -1.16
N ALA A 65 -24.37 2.59 -2.10
CA ALA A 65 -24.01 3.83 -2.79
C ALA A 65 -25.19 4.47 -3.56
N GLY A 66 -26.06 3.66 -4.16
CA GLY A 66 -27.24 4.14 -4.88
C GLY A 66 -28.36 4.67 -3.99
N HIS A 67 -28.29 4.42 -2.67
CA HIS A 67 -29.30 4.81 -1.68
C HIS A 67 -28.80 5.91 -0.74
N LEU A 68 -27.63 6.49 -1.01
CA LEU A 68 -27.10 7.57 -0.21
C LEU A 68 -27.93 8.84 -0.46
N PRO A 69 -28.56 9.42 0.57
CA PRO A 69 -29.21 10.71 0.40
C PRO A 69 -28.14 11.75 0.09
N CYS A 70 -28.26 12.42 -1.06
CA CYS A 70 -27.46 13.60 -1.42
C CYS A 70 -27.87 14.80 -0.55
N CYS A 71 -27.72 14.69 0.77
CA CYS A 71 -27.82 15.86 1.63
C CYS A 71 -26.52 16.64 1.48
N ALA A 72 -26.60 17.87 0.97
CA ALA A 72 -25.51 18.85 0.96
C ALA A 72 -25.19 19.29 2.39
N SER A 73 -24.64 18.37 3.19
CA SER A 73 -24.13 18.69 4.51
C SER A 73 -22.78 19.35 4.31
N SER A 74 -22.75 20.67 4.34
CA SER A 74 -21.52 21.46 4.48
C SER A 74 -20.83 21.09 5.79
N GLY A 75 -20.05 20.01 5.76
CA GLY A 75 -19.14 19.69 6.86
C GLY A 75 -18.09 20.80 6.92
N SER A 76 -18.18 21.62 7.96
CA SER A 76 -17.14 22.58 8.32
C SER A 76 -15.81 21.83 8.45
N SER A 77 -14.87 22.13 7.57
CA SER A 77 -13.52 21.61 7.62
C SER A 77 -12.89 21.96 8.97
N GLY A 78 -12.57 20.93 9.75
CA GLY A 78 -11.83 21.09 10.99
C GLY A 78 -10.49 21.78 10.75
N SER A 79 -10.10 22.61 11.72
CA SER A 79 -8.88 23.44 11.72
C SER A 79 -7.63 22.69 11.25
N PRO A 80 -6.70 23.36 10.54
CA PRO A 80 -5.38 22.81 10.26
C PRO A 80 -4.71 22.42 11.57
N TRP A 81 -4.27 21.16 11.67
CA TRP A 81 -3.44 20.71 12.77
C TRP A 81 -2.09 21.43 12.70
N PRO A 82 -1.52 21.89 13.83
CA PRO A 82 -0.21 22.49 13.82
C PRO A 82 0.84 21.43 13.43
N SER A 83 1.42 21.57 12.25
CA SER A 83 2.57 20.79 11.83
C SER A 83 3.80 21.26 12.59
N ARG A 84 4.05 20.61 13.73
CA ARG A 84 5.24 20.86 14.54
C ARG A 84 6.45 20.23 13.85
N SER A 85 7.15 20.99 13.00
CA SER A 85 8.41 20.54 12.39
C SER A 85 9.54 20.63 13.42
N TRP A 86 9.78 19.54 14.13
CA TRP A 86 11.03 19.40 14.87
C TRP A 86 12.12 18.92 13.91
N ARG A 87 13.10 19.79 13.63
CA ARG A 87 14.30 19.43 12.87
C ARG A 87 15.24 18.66 13.79
N THR A 88 14.91 17.40 14.03
CA THR A 88 15.83 16.46 14.67
C THR A 88 16.74 15.87 13.60
N THR A 89 18.05 15.93 13.80
CA THR A 89 19.01 15.18 12.99
C THR A 89 18.71 13.70 13.15
N ARG A 90 18.19 13.08 12.09
CA ARG A 90 17.87 11.65 12.08
C ARG A 90 19.15 10.85 11.86
N PRO A 91 19.35 9.74 12.58
CA PRO A 91 20.47 8.84 12.30
C PRO A 91 20.34 8.30 10.87
N LEU A 92 21.47 7.97 10.24
CA LEU A 92 21.46 7.30 8.94
C LEU A 92 21.41 5.78 9.15
N ILE A 93 20.66 5.11 8.28
CA ILE A 93 20.63 3.65 8.16
C ILE A 93 21.22 3.24 6.82
N THR A 94 21.73 2.01 6.75
CA THR A 94 22.23 1.40 5.51
C THR A 94 21.29 0.28 5.09
N VAL A 95 20.80 0.34 3.86
CA VAL A 95 19.91 -0.66 3.26
C VAL A 95 20.65 -1.35 2.13
N GLN A 96 20.59 -2.69 2.09
CA GLN A 96 21.04 -3.45 0.91
C GLN A 96 19.91 -3.46 -0.11
N PHE A 97 20.12 -2.79 -1.24
CA PHE A 97 19.14 -2.68 -2.31
C PHE A 97 19.61 -3.47 -3.52
N SER A 98 18.78 -4.41 -3.96
CA SER A 98 19.06 -5.26 -5.11
C SER A 98 17.92 -5.26 -6.11
N ILE A 99 18.27 -5.32 -7.40
CA ILE A 99 17.34 -5.50 -8.51
C ILE A 99 17.70 -6.80 -9.23
N THR A 100 16.69 -7.61 -9.53
CA THR A 100 16.88 -8.92 -10.16
C THR A 100 15.80 -9.14 -11.20
N ASN A 101 16.21 -9.61 -12.37
CA ASN A 101 15.31 -10.10 -13.39
C ASN A 101 15.69 -11.55 -13.73
N THR A 102 14.73 -12.46 -13.59
CA THR A 102 14.89 -13.89 -13.90
C THR A 102 14.05 -14.35 -15.08
N LEU A 103 13.21 -13.48 -15.67
CA LEU A 103 12.23 -13.86 -16.69
C LEU A 103 12.84 -13.94 -18.10
N LYS A 104 13.51 -12.87 -18.55
CA LYS A 104 14.18 -12.77 -19.86
C LYS A 104 15.43 -11.92 -19.73
N ASN A 105 16.58 -12.33 -20.27
CA ASN A 105 17.85 -11.60 -20.14
C ASN A 105 18.22 -11.34 -18.68
N TYR A 106 18.71 -12.40 -18.02
CA TYR A 106 19.04 -12.37 -16.59
C TYR A 106 19.96 -11.20 -16.25
N PHE A 107 19.59 -10.45 -15.22
CA PHE A 107 20.49 -9.51 -14.57
C PHE A 107 20.24 -9.47 -13.08
N HIS A 108 21.31 -9.18 -12.34
CA HIS A 108 21.27 -8.97 -10.91
C HIS A 108 22.28 -7.88 -10.54
N TYR A 109 21.81 -6.84 -9.88
CA TYR A 109 22.64 -5.76 -9.37
C TYR A 109 22.29 -5.48 -7.91
N SER A 110 23.31 -5.18 -7.10
CA SER A 110 23.14 -4.86 -5.68
C SER A 110 24.02 -3.68 -5.29
N THR A 111 23.54 -2.87 -4.35
CA THR A 111 24.27 -1.74 -3.79
C THR A 111 23.84 -1.46 -2.36
N SER A 112 24.75 -0.89 -1.57
CA SER A 112 24.45 -0.43 -0.22
C SER A 112 24.08 1.04 -0.26
N VAL A 113 22.86 1.37 0.14
CA VAL A 113 22.31 2.74 0.10
C VAL A 113 22.23 3.28 1.51
N ARG A 114 22.74 4.50 1.74
CA ARG A 114 22.59 5.19 3.02
C ARG A 114 21.48 6.24 2.94
N VAL A 115 20.50 6.13 3.82
CA VAL A 115 19.35 7.06 3.91
C VAL A 115 19.08 7.45 5.37
N PRO A 116 18.44 8.60 5.64
CA PRO A 116 17.93 8.90 6.96
C PRO A 116 16.98 7.81 7.48
N ASP A 117 16.94 7.63 8.79
CA ASP A 117 15.97 6.77 9.44
C ASP A 117 14.52 7.20 9.11
N ASN A 118 13.63 6.20 8.97
CA ASN A 118 12.25 6.33 8.48
C ASN A 118 12.12 6.86 7.03
N SER A 119 13.15 6.68 6.21
CA SER A 119 13.04 6.87 4.75
C SER A 119 12.21 5.77 4.10
N THR A 120 11.52 6.11 3.00
CA THR A 120 10.72 5.16 2.22
C THR A 120 11.58 4.37 1.23
N LEU A 121 11.06 3.26 0.72
CA LEU A 121 11.74 2.49 -0.33
C LEU A 121 11.97 3.34 -1.59
N LEU A 122 11.03 4.20 -1.96
CA LEU A 122 11.19 5.13 -3.08
C LEU A 122 12.43 6.02 -2.90
N GLN A 123 12.68 6.54 -1.70
CA GLN A 123 13.89 7.33 -1.42
C GLN A 123 15.17 6.49 -1.55
N VAL A 124 15.14 5.23 -1.13
CA VAL A 124 16.28 4.30 -1.34
C VAL A 124 16.55 4.12 -2.85
N MET A 125 15.51 3.96 -3.66
CA MET A 125 15.64 3.84 -5.11
C MET A 125 16.18 5.13 -5.75
N GLU A 126 15.73 6.30 -5.30
CA GLU A 126 16.21 7.59 -5.77
C GLU A 126 17.70 7.79 -5.49
N VAL A 127 18.16 7.45 -4.29
CA VAL A 127 19.59 7.52 -3.94
C VAL A 127 20.40 6.54 -4.78
N ALA A 128 19.96 5.29 -4.92
CA ALA A 128 20.64 4.28 -5.76
C ALA A 128 20.74 4.73 -7.22
N ARG A 129 19.67 5.32 -7.77
CA ARG A 129 19.66 5.91 -9.12
C ARG A 129 20.66 7.04 -9.25
N ASN A 130 20.74 7.94 -8.28
CA ASN A 130 21.66 9.08 -8.34
C ASN A 130 23.13 8.63 -8.28
N GLU A 131 23.43 7.53 -7.59
CA GLU A 131 24.78 6.96 -7.52
C GLU A 131 25.16 6.19 -8.80
N LYS A 132 24.25 5.38 -9.36
CA LYS A 132 24.50 4.58 -10.58
C LYS A 132 23.30 4.64 -11.51
N PRO A 133 23.13 5.74 -12.27
CA PRO A 133 21.93 5.97 -13.08
C PRO A 133 21.74 4.92 -14.17
N ASP A 134 22.81 4.41 -14.77
CA ASP A 134 22.72 3.40 -15.82
C ASP A 134 22.16 2.05 -15.32
N ILE A 135 22.35 1.75 -14.03
CA ILE A 135 21.94 0.48 -13.42
C ILE A 135 20.58 0.63 -12.72
N PHE A 136 20.45 1.62 -11.84
CA PHE A 136 19.29 1.79 -10.97
C PHE A 136 18.30 2.84 -11.49
N CYS A 137 18.32 3.20 -12.78
CA CYS A 137 17.25 3.99 -13.37
C CYS A 137 15.90 3.28 -13.23
N PHE A 138 14.87 4.06 -12.92
CA PHE A 138 13.50 3.57 -12.81
C PHE A 138 12.51 4.64 -13.27
N LYS A 139 11.29 4.20 -13.60
CA LYS A 139 10.16 5.06 -13.96
C LYS A 139 8.99 4.77 -13.04
N THR A 140 8.19 5.80 -12.77
CA THR A 140 6.98 5.70 -11.95
C THR A 140 5.79 6.34 -12.67
N GLU A 141 4.61 5.83 -12.39
CA GLU A 141 3.33 6.47 -12.72
C GLU A 141 2.56 6.79 -11.45
N HIS A 142 1.74 7.84 -11.48
CA HIS A 142 0.89 8.19 -10.35
C HIS A 142 -0.39 7.36 -10.37
N THR A 143 -0.79 6.85 -9.20
CA THR A 143 -2.04 6.12 -8.99
C THR A 143 -2.72 6.60 -7.71
N ASP A 144 -3.98 6.23 -7.49
CA ASP A 144 -4.70 6.54 -6.24
C ASP A 144 -4.01 5.95 -5.00
N TRP A 145 -3.19 4.90 -5.18
CA TRP A 145 -2.37 4.28 -4.13
C TRP A 145 -0.99 4.91 -3.97
N GLY A 146 -0.65 5.91 -4.79
CA GLY A 146 0.66 6.56 -4.81
C GLY A 146 1.52 6.17 -6.01
N PRO A 147 2.84 6.35 -5.93
CA PRO A 147 3.76 6.10 -7.03
C PRO A 147 3.87 4.59 -7.33
N PHE A 148 3.57 4.20 -8.55
CA PHE A 148 3.69 2.83 -9.03
C PHE A 148 4.91 2.69 -9.93
N VAL A 149 5.85 1.80 -9.57
CA VAL A 149 7.07 1.59 -10.36
C VAL A 149 6.76 0.76 -11.60
N THR A 150 6.91 1.37 -12.78
CA THR A 150 6.58 0.75 -14.06
C THR A 150 7.78 0.13 -14.76
N SER A 151 8.99 0.62 -14.47
CA SER A 151 10.23 0.15 -15.10
C SER A 151 11.43 0.30 -14.18
N ILE A 152 12.36 -0.65 -14.25
CA ILE A 152 13.68 -0.62 -13.59
C ILE A 152 14.72 -1.09 -14.61
N HIS A 153 15.87 -0.43 -14.68
CA HIS A 153 16.97 -0.74 -15.59
C HIS A 153 16.52 -0.86 -17.05
N GLY A 154 15.66 0.08 -17.48
CA GLY A 154 15.09 0.12 -18.83
C GLY A 154 14.07 -0.99 -19.17
N LEU A 155 13.83 -1.95 -18.27
CA LEU A 155 12.85 -3.01 -18.46
C LEU A 155 11.52 -2.63 -17.81
N ALA A 156 10.47 -2.54 -18.62
CA ALA A 156 9.12 -2.19 -18.17
C ALA A 156 8.26 -3.44 -17.94
N GLY A 157 7.34 -3.36 -16.99
CA GLY A 157 6.26 -4.34 -16.86
C GLY A 157 5.32 -4.30 -18.07
N ASN A 158 4.65 -5.41 -18.35
CA ASN A 158 3.77 -5.55 -19.51
C ASN A 158 2.44 -6.18 -19.07
N LYS A 159 1.33 -5.46 -19.31
CA LYS A 159 -0.02 -5.89 -18.93
C LYS A 159 -0.46 -7.15 -19.70
N THR A 160 -0.13 -7.25 -20.99
CA THR A 160 -0.47 -8.40 -21.84
C THR A 160 0.33 -9.64 -21.44
N GLU A 161 1.62 -9.48 -21.17
CA GLU A 161 2.49 -10.58 -20.69
C GLU A 161 2.34 -10.86 -19.18
N ARG A 162 1.55 -10.06 -18.45
CA ARG A 162 1.33 -10.13 -17.00
C ARG A 162 2.64 -10.05 -16.19
N THR A 163 3.57 -9.20 -16.62
CA THR A 163 4.85 -8.95 -15.94
C THR A 163 4.83 -7.61 -15.21
N TYR A 164 5.42 -7.57 -14.01
CA TYR A 164 5.50 -6.38 -13.18
C TYR A 164 6.72 -6.44 -12.25
N TRP A 165 7.06 -5.31 -11.64
CA TRP A 165 8.11 -5.23 -10.63
C TRP A 165 7.54 -5.52 -9.24
N GLN A 166 8.06 -6.57 -8.60
CA GLN A 166 7.66 -6.96 -7.25
C GLN A 166 8.77 -6.61 -6.24
N PHE A 167 8.38 -6.00 -5.12
CA PHE A 167 9.29 -5.57 -4.08
C PHE A 167 9.24 -6.50 -2.86
N PHE A 168 10.40 -6.75 -2.28
CA PHE A 168 10.57 -7.65 -1.15
C PHE A 168 11.41 -6.99 -0.07
N SER A 169 11.06 -7.25 1.18
CA SER A 169 11.99 -7.16 2.30
C SER A 169 12.56 -8.55 2.56
N CYS A 170 13.81 -8.76 2.18
CA CYS A 170 14.45 -10.08 2.12
C CYS A 170 13.63 -11.07 1.27
N TRP A 171 12.85 -11.94 1.91
CA TRP A 171 12.06 -12.99 1.26
C TRP A 171 10.55 -12.72 1.30
N SER A 172 10.12 -11.67 2.00
CA SER A 172 8.70 -11.36 2.17
C SER A 172 8.27 -10.24 1.22
N PRO A 173 7.22 -10.45 0.42
CA PRO A 173 6.71 -9.39 -0.45
C PRO A 173 6.18 -8.23 0.39
N LEU A 174 6.46 -7.01 -0.03
CA LEU A 174 5.94 -5.82 0.63
C LEU A 174 4.43 -5.71 0.44
N GLN A 175 3.76 -5.18 1.47
CA GLN A 175 2.31 -4.91 1.45
C GLN A 175 2.00 -3.45 1.12
N GLU A 176 3.04 -2.60 1.04
CA GLU A 176 2.98 -1.17 0.76
C GLU A 176 3.93 -0.83 -0.39
N GLY A 177 3.65 0.29 -1.06
CA GLY A 177 4.48 0.87 -2.13
C GLY A 177 5.56 1.80 -1.60
#